data_AF-A0A0S8EHT4-F1
#
_entry.id   AF-A0A0S8EHT4-F1
#
_cell.length_a   1.000
_cell.length_b   1.000
_cell.length_c   1.000
_cell.angle_alpha   90.00
_cell.angle_beta   90.00
_cell.angle_gamma   90.00
#
_symmetry.space_group_name_H-M   'P 1'
#
loop_
_entity.id
_entity.type
_entity.pdbx_description
1 polymer ?
#
loop_
_entity_poly.entity_id
_entity_poly.type
_entity_poly.pdbx_seq_one_letter_code
_entity_poly.pdbx_strand_id
1 'polypeptide(L)'
;MNDAANGTQADEGRDGANGPHERLGPAGRISPDEKLITLTEATRHLPKVDGKKVSVCTLWRWCRKELRGAFLEYVRVGRKICTTREAMLRFFAELADLDERIDADRYAKPAARLLGHDRLLSRRWPSLSSRTPRRTGGVHRTPMAKFGGSSGAFRAMVADVLRRVRDDAFQAISPKGW
;
A
#
# COMPACT_ATOMS: atom_id res chain seq x y z
N MET A 1 20.22 61.83 1.61
CA MET A 1 20.72 61.04 0.46
C MET A 1 21.64 59.97 1.07
N ASN A 2 21.06 58.99 1.75
CA ASN A 2 20.53 57.70 1.25
C ASN A 2 21.66 56.78 0.77
N ASP A 3 22.09 55.85 1.62
CA ASP A 3 22.60 54.54 1.18
C ASP A 3 22.39 53.51 2.31
N ALA A 4 21.28 52.78 2.18
CA ALA A 4 20.97 51.60 2.99
C ALA A 4 20.95 50.39 2.04
N ALA A 5 22.08 49.69 1.95
CA ALA A 5 22.19 48.44 1.21
C ALA A 5 22.08 47.26 2.20
N ASN A 6 20.85 46.78 2.37
CA ASN A 6 20.55 45.56 3.11
C ASN A 6 20.65 44.38 2.13
N GLY A 7 21.78 43.70 2.11
CA GLY A 7 22.01 42.49 1.32
C GLY A 7 21.30 41.30 1.95
N THR A 8 20.02 41.09 1.62
CA THR A 8 19.28 39.87 1.94
C THR A 8 19.84 38.71 1.11
N GLN A 9 20.71 37.92 1.72
CA GLN A 9 21.22 36.67 1.20
C GLN A 9 20.10 35.62 1.36
N ALA A 10 19.26 35.48 0.32
CA ALA A 10 18.22 34.48 0.28
C ALA A 10 18.83 33.09 0.01
N ASP A 11 18.54 32.20 0.94
CA ASP A 11 18.77 30.76 0.96
C ASP A 11 18.08 30.06 -0.23
N GLU A 12 18.78 29.90 -1.35
CA GLU A 12 18.37 29.07 -2.51
C GLU A 12 19.00 27.66 -2.47
N GLY A 13 19.05 27.05 -1.28
CA GLY A 13 19.80 25.82 -1.02
C GLY A 13 18.97 24.55 -0.81
N ARG A 14 17.76 24.42 -1.35
CA ARG A 14 16.88 23.28 -1.00
C ARG A 14 16.09 22.61 -2.13
N ASP A 15 16.59 22.62 -3.36
CA ASP A 15 16.06 21.79 -4.44
C ASP A 15 17.15 20.84 -4.95
N GLY A 16 17.08 19.55 -4.62
CA GLY A 16 18.06 18.62 -5.18
C GLY A 16 18.02 17.15 -4.78
N ALA A 17 17.10 16.70 -3.91
CA ALA A 17 17.01 15.28 -3.53
C ALA A 17 15.78 14.55 -4.10
N ASN A 18 15.15 15.08 -5.17
CA ASN A 18 14.29 14.25 -6.03
C ASN A 18 15.19 13.52 -7.03
N GLY A 19 15.99 12.58 -6.53
CA GLY A 19 16.70 11.61 -7.37
C GLY A 19 15.71 10.90 -8.29
N PRO A 20 16.15 10.45 -9.48
CA PRO A 20 15.27 10.03 -10.55
C PRO A 20 14.40 8.88 -10.07
N HIS A 21 13.11 9.15 -9.85
CA HIS A 21 12.08 8.14 -9.68
C HIS A 21 11.80 7.41 -11.02
N GLU A 22 12.83 7.22 -11.85
CA GLU A 22 12.87 6.33 -13.03
C GLU A 22 12.92 4.85 -12.63
N ARG A 23 12.40 4.49 -11.46
CA ARG A 23 11.84 3.13 -11.27
C ARG A 23 10.48 3.05 -11.96
N LEU A 24 10.44 3.44 -13.23
CA LEU A 24 9.39 3.04 -14.15
C LEU A 24 9.61 1.56 -14.38
N GLY A 25 9.05 0.75 -13.48
CA GLY A 25 8.98 -0.69 -13.66
C GLY A 25 8.32 -1.01 -15.01
N PRO A 26 8.59 -2.19 -15.57
CA PRO A 26 8.22 -2.57 -16.93
C PRO A 26 6.70 -2.70 -17.22
N ALA A 27 5.81 -2.31 -16.29
CA ALA A 27 4.38 -2.39 -16.50
C ALA A 27 3.78 -1.03 -16.89
N GLY A 28 3.36 -0.96 -18.16
CA GLY A 28 2.11 -0.30 -18.55
C GLY A 28 2.02 1.18 -18.26
N ARG A 29 2.38 2.01 -19.24
CA ARG A 29 1.79 3.34 -19.31
C ARG A 29 0.28 3.15 -19.44
N ILE A 30 -0.49 3.84 -18.58
CA ILE A 30 -1.92 4.06 -18.79
C ILE A 30 -2.15 4.31 -20.29
N SER A 31 -2.97 3.48 -20.93
CA SER A 31 -3.20 3.60 -22.37
C SER A 31 -3.92 4.93 -22.65
N PRO A 32 -3.65 5.60 -23.77
CA PRO A 32 -4.29 6.89 -24.09
C PRO A 32 -5.81 6.79 -24.24
N ASP A 33 -6.32 5.59 -24.54
CA ASP A 33 -7.75 5.31 -24.70
C ASP A 33 -8.50 5.13 -23.37
N GLU A 34 -7.76 4.96 -22.26
CA GLU A 34 -8.36 4.76 -20.93
C GLU A 34 -8.82 6.08 -20.32
N LYS A 35 -9.98 6.05 -19.65
CA LYS A 35 -10.54 7.26 -19.02
C LYS A 35 -9.79 7.62 -17.74
N LEU A 36 -9.08 8.73 -17.77
CA LEU A 36 -8.44 9.31 -16.59
C LEU A 36 -9.48 9.73 -15.54
N ILE A 37 -9.26 9.26 -14.31
CA ILE A 37 -10.01 9.64 -13.12
C ILE A 37 -9.06 10.15 -12.04
N THR A 38 -9.49 11.14 -11.27
CA THR A 38 -8.68 11.66 -10.16
C THR A 38 -8.65 10.66 -8.99
N LEU A 39 -7.63 10.74 -8.12
CA LEU A 39 -7.57 9.88 -6.92
C LEU A 39 -8.83 10.03 -6.03
N THR A 40 -9.41 11.22 -5.95
CA THR A 40 -10.65 11.46 -5.21
C THR A 40 -11.84 10.71 -5.83
N GLU A 41 -11.94 10.69 -7.17
CA GLU A 41 -12.96 9.92 -7.87
C GLU A 41 -12.73 8.41 -7.73
N ALA A 42 -11.47 7.96 -7.83
CA ALA A 42 -11.08 6.57 -7.62
C ALA A 42 -11.60 6.02 -6.28
N THR A 43 -11.54 6.80 -5.19
CA THR A 43 -12.09 6.36 -3.89
C THR A 43 -13.59 6.05 -3.90
N ARG A 44 -14.36 6.59 -4.85
CA ARG A 44 -15.80 6.32 -5.00
C ARG A 44 -16.09 4.99 -5.68
N HIS A 45 -15.15 4.52 -6.49
CA HIS A 45 -15.23 3.22 -7.17
C HIS A 45 -14.84 2.06 -6.26
N LEU A 46 -14.11 2.33 -5.17
CA LEU A 46 -13.70 1.32 -4.21
C LEU A 46 -14.83 1.04 -3.18
N PRO A 47 -14.97 -0.22 -2.74
CA PRO A 47 -15.86 -0.55 -1.64
C PRO A 47 -15.37 0.07 -0.34
N LYS A 48 -16.27 0.10 0.63
CA LYS A 48 -15.95 0.54 1.99
C LYS A 48 -15.25 -0.59 2.73
N VAL A 49 -14.16 -0.27 3.41
CA VAL A 49 -13.41 -1.18 4.29
C VAL A 49 -13.77 -0.82 5.73
N ASP A 50 -14.25 -1.79 6.50
CA ASP A 50 -14.72 -1.56 7.88
C ASP A 50 -15.76 -0.42 7.97
N GLY A 51 -16.66 -0.36 6.98
CA GLY A 51 -17.68 0.68 6.88
C GLY A 51 -17.17 2.07 6.46
N LYS A 52 -15.85 2.24 6.28
CA LYS A 52 -15.21 3.52 5.92
C LYS A 52 -14.76 3.51 4.46
N LYS A 53 -14.87 4.67 3.79
CA LYS A 53 -14.31 4.83 2.44
C LYS A 53 -12.78 4.79 2.49
N VAL A 54 -12.16 4.21 1.48
CA VAL A 54 -10.71 4.25 1.33
C VAL A 54 -10.26 5.70 1.19
N SER A 55 -9.25 6.11 1.96
CA SER A 55 -8.76 7.48 1.93
C SER A 55 -7.92 7.75 0.68
N VAL A 56 -7.97 8.98 0.17
CA VAL A 56 -7.12 9.42 -0.95
C VAL A 56 -5.63 9.24 -0.62
N CYS A 57 -5.24 9.48 0.63
CA CYS A 57 -3.87 9.26 1.11
C CYS A 57 -3.42 7.80 0.97
N THR A 58 -4.34 6.84 1.10
CA THR A 58 -4.06 5.41 0.91
C THR A 58 -3.72 5.12 -0.56
N LEU A 59 -4.52 5.63 -1.51
CA LEU A 59 -4.26 5.46 -2.94
C LEU A 59 -2.93 6.14 -3.32
N TRP A 60 -2.70 7.35 -2.82
CA TRP A 60 -1.44 8.06 -3.05
C TRP A 60 -0.23 7.29 -2.53
N ARG A 61 -0.38 6.62 -1.38
CA ARG A 61 0.66 5.72 -0.88
C ARG A 61 0.90 4.56 -1.82
N TRP A 62 -0.13 3.91 -2.37
CA TRP A 62 0.05 2.81 -3.34
C TRP A 62 0.72 3.26 -4.64
N CYS A 63 0.48 4.50 -5.06
CA CYS A 63 1.16 5.10 -6.21
C CYS A 63 2.67 5.26 -5.98
N ARG A 64 3.09 5.65 -4.76
CA ARG A 64 4.49 5.96 -4.44
C ARG A 64 5.28 4.82 -3.84
N LYS A 65 4.62 4.06 -2.98
CA LYS A 65 5.18 3.01 -2.16
C LYS A 65 4.36 1.77 -2.48
N GLU A 66 4.95 0.94 -3.31
CA GLU A 66 4.42 -0.37 -3.67
C GLU A 66 3.81 -1.07 -2.45
N LEU A 67 2.70 -1.74 -2.66
CA LEU A 67 2.07 -2.59 -1.67
C LEU A 67 2.44 -4.03 -2.00
N ARG A 68 3.27 -4.64 -1.15
CA ARG A 68 3.71 -6.05 -1.29
C ARG A 68 4.40 -6.36 -2.64
N GLY A 69 4.93 -5.35 -3.31
CA GLY A 69 5.58 -5.49 -4.62
C GLY A 69 4.73 -5.08 -5.82
N ALA A 70 3.42 -4.80 -5.63
CA ALA A 70 2.56 -4.22 -6.67
C ALA A 70 2.46 -2.70 -6.51
N PHE A 71 2.37 -1.96 -7.62
CA PHE A 71 2.23 -0.50 -7.62
C PHE A 71 0.98 -0.06 -8.39
N LEU A 72 0.34 1.01 -7.94
CA LEU A 72 -0.79 1.57 -8.66
C LEU A 72 -0.30 2.53 -9.73
N GLU A 73 -0.58 2.23 -11.00
CA GLU A 73 -0.26 3.10 -12.12
C GLU A 73 -1.00 4.45 -12.02
N TYR A 74 -0.28 5.53 -12.29
CA TYR A 74 -0.81 6.87 -12.25
C TYR A 74 -0.14 7.78 -13.29
N VAL A 75 -0.86 8.84 -13.66
CA VAL A 75 -0.36 9.94 -14.48
C VAL A 75 -0.54 11.24 -13.72
N ARG A 76 0.40 12.16 -13.87
CA ARG A 76 0.30 13.51 -13.31
C ARG A 76 -0.20 14.47 -14.39
N VAL A 77 -1.32 15.14 -14.12
CA VAL A 77 -1.91 16.15 -15.01
C VAL A 77 -1.89 17.50 -14.28
N GLY A 78 -0.85 18.29 -14.56
CA GLY A 78 -0.57 19.54 -13.85
C GLY A 78 -0.34 19.31 -12.35
N ARG A 79 -1.27 19.83 -11.52
CA ARG A 79 -1.25 19.67 -10.05
C ARG A 79 -2.01 18.44 -9.56
N LYS A 80 -2.76 17.77 -10.44
CA LYS A 80 -3.59 16.62 -10.08
C LYS A 80 -2.90 15.31 -10.42
N ILE A 81 -3.26 14.28 -9.68
CA ILE A 81 -2.80 12.91 -9.89
C ILE A 81 -4.03 12.10 -10.28
N CYS A 82 -3.90 11.44 -11.42
CA CYS A 82 -4.96 10.67 -12.03
C CYS A 82 -4.52 9.22 -12.20
N THR A 83 -5.47 8.32 -12.18
CA THR A 83 -5.31 6.90 -12.49
C THR A 83 -6.45 6.50 -13.42
N THR A 84 -6.52 5.24 -13.81
CA THR A 84 -7.61 4.70 -14.61
C THR A 84 -8.26 3.54 -13.88
N ARG A 85 -9.45 3.15 -14.33
CA ARG A 85 -10.16 2.01 -13.74
C ARG A 85 -9.43 0.71 -14.05
N GLU A 86 -8.89 0.63 -15.25
CA GLU A 86 -8.12 -0.47 -15.79
C GLU A 86 -6.78 -0.62 -15.04
N ALA A 87 -6.11 0.49 -14.74
CA ALA A 87 -4.93 0.49 -13.86
C ALA A 87 -5.25 -0.06 -12.46
N MET A 88 -6.35 0.39 -11.84
CA MET A 88 -6.77 -0.12 -10.53
C MET A 88 -7.04 -1.63 -10.57
N LEU A 89 -7.70 -2.12 -11.62
CA LEU A 89 -7.96 -3.55 -11.81
C LEU A 89 -6.67 -4.36 -11.88
N ARG A 90 -5.72 -3.93 -12.72
CA ARG A 90 -4.42 -4.59 -12.89
C ARG A 90 -3.67 -4.66 -11.55
N PHE A 91 -3.66 -3.55 -10.81
CA PHE A 91 -3.07 -3.48 -9.47
C PHE A 91 -3.71 -4.46 -8.49
N PHE A 92 -5.05 -4.54 -8.43
CA PHE A 92 -5.73 -5.44 -7.50
C PHE A 92 -5.59 -6.92 -7.89
N ALA A 93 -5.52 -7.23 -9.19
CA ALA A 93 -5.24 -8.57 -9.67
C ALA A 93 -3.82 -9.00 -9.25
N GLU A 94 -2.83 -8.16 -9.49
CA GLU A 94 -1.44 -8.42 -9.09
C GLU A 94 -1.31 -8.59 -7.57
N LEU A 95 -2.01 -7.77 -6.79
CA LEU A 95 -2.07 -7.93 -5.33
C LEU A 95 -2.68 -9.26 -4.90
N ALA A 96 -3.74 -9.72 -5.56
CA ALA A 96 -4.35 -11.01 -5.24
C ALA A 96 -3.38 -12.16 -5.49
N ASP A 97 -2.66 -12.13 -6.62
CA ASP A 97 -1.64 -13.12 -6.97
C ASP A 97 -0.47 -13.12 -5.96
N LEU A 98 -0.02 -11.93 -5.54
CA LEU A 98 1.03 -11.79 -4.53
C LEU A 98 0.58 -12.31 -3.17
N ASP A 99 -0.66 -12.06 -2.78
CA ASP A 99 -1.22 -12.59 -1.53
C ASP A 99 -1.28 -14.11 -1.54
N GLU A 100 -1.65 -14.74 -2.67
CA GLU A 100 -1.61 -16.19 -2.83
C GLU A 100 -0.21 -16.77 -2.69
N ARG A 101 0.79 -16.14 -3.31
CA ARG A 101 2.20 -16.56 -3.20
C ARG A 101 2.71 -16.46 -1.76
N ILE A 102 2.42 -15.34 -1.09
CA ILE A 102 2.83 -15.11 0.29
C ILE A 102 2.16 -16.13 1.23
N ASP A 103 0.88 -16.41 1.03
CA ASP A 103 0.17 -17.38 1.85
C ASP A 103 0.69 -18.80 1.59
N ALA A 104 0.95 -19.19 0.34
CA ALA A 104 1.59 -20.46 0.00
C ALA A 104 2.96 -20.62 0.69
N ASP A 105 3.80 -19.59 0.68
CA ASP A 105 5.10 -19.60 1.38
C ASP A 105 4.97 -19.74 2.90
N ARG A 106 3.93 -19.12 3.49
CA ARG A 106 3.65 -19.25 4.93
C ARG A 106 3.16 -20.66 5.28
N TYR A 107 2.28 -21.23 4.46
CA TYR A 107 1.72 -22.57 4.68
C TYR A 107 2.71 -23.69 4.34
N ALA A 108 3.67 -23.46 3.44
CA ALA A 108 4.75 -24.39 3.17
C ALA A 108 5.69 -24.62 4.38
N LYS A 109 5.58 -23.79 5.44
CA LYS A 109 6.59 -23.70 6.50
C LYS A 109 6.21 -24.13 7.94
N PRO A 110 5.41 -25.20 8.18
CA PRO A 110 5.48 -25.92 9.46
C PRO A 110 6.01 -27.36 9.35
N ALA A 111 5.96 -28.02 8.18
CA ALA A 111 6.33 -29.44 8.08
C ALA A 111 7.82 -29.71 8.40
N ALA A 112 8.71 -28.79 8.02
CA ALA A 112 10.14 -28.92 8.30
C ALA A 112 10.50 -28.75 9.79
N ARG A 113 9.65 -28.09 10.61
CA ARG A 113 9.89 -27.96 12.07
C ARG A 113 9.45 -29.19 12.86
N LEU A 114 8.47 -29.95 12.35
CA LEU A 114 7.95 -31.13 13.05
C LEU A 114 8.81 -32.39 12.82
N LEU A 115 9.67 -32.41 11.80
CA LEU A 115 10.62 -33.50 11.54
C LEU A 115 12.01 -33.31 12.16
N GLY A 116 12.22 -32.24 12.94
CA GLY A 116 13.55 -31.86 13.45
C GLY A 116 13.66 -31.65 14.96
N HIS A 117 12.61 -31.91 15.75
CA HIS A 117 12.59 -31.60 17.19
C HIS A 117 12.78 -32.80 18.12
N ASP A 118 13.38 -33.89 17.63
CA ASP A 118 13.79 -35.03 18.46
C ASP A 118 15.31 -35.15 18.59
N ARG A 119 16.00 -34.05 18.94
CA ARG A 119 17.43 -34.16 19.28
C ARG A 119 18.05 -33.16 20.23
N LEU A 120 17.31 -32.32 20.98
CA LEU A 120 17.92 -31.40 21.96
C LEU A 120 17.09 -31.15 23.24
N LEU A 121 16.50 -32.19 23.85
CA LEU A 121 16.16 -32.18 25.28
C LEU A 121 17.40 -32.40 26.18
N SER A 122 18.52 -31.71 25.91
CA SER A 122 19.74 -31.82 26.75
C SER A 122 20.58 -30.55 26.80
N ARG A 123 19.94 -29.37 26.78
CA ARG A 123 20.60 -28.14 27.25
C ARG A 123 19.74 -27.42 28.27
N ARG A 124 19.84 -27.94 29.50
CA ARG A 124 19.86 -27.23 30.79
C ARG A 124 19.63 -25.71 30.66
N TRP A 125 18.38 -25.28 30.87
CA TRP A 125 18.03 -23.88 31.08
C TRP A 125 18.55 -23.45 32.47
N PRO A 126 19.42 -22.42 32.58
CA PRO A 126 19.84 -21.92 33.88
C PRO A 126 18.67 -21.22 34.57
N SER A 127 18.46 -21.64 35.82
CA SER A 127 17.60 -21.06 36.84
C SER A 127 17.69 -19.53 36.93
N LEU A 128 16.54 -18.94 37.26
CA LEU A 128 16.31 -17.53 37.57
C LEU A 128 17.42 -16.89 38.40
N SER A 129 17.85 -15.69 38.01
CA SER A 129 18.27 -14.67 38.97
C SER A 129 17.49 -13.38 38.73
N SER A 130 16.77 -13.04 39.79
CA SER A 130 16.09 -11.81 40.13
C SER A 130 16.85 -10.53 39.74
N ARG A 131 16.19 -9.66 38.97
CA ARG A 131 16.41 -8.21 39.04
C ARG A 131 15.10 -7.46 38.86
N THR A 132 14.74 -6.75 39.93
CA THR A 132 13.64 -5.80 40.04
C THR A 132 13.93 -4.50 39.27
N PRO A 133 12.89 -3.68 38.97
CA PRO A 133 12.94 -2.65 37.94
C PRO A 133 13.40 -1.29 38.48
N ARG A 134 14.15 -0.52 37.68
CA ARG A 134 14.27 0.93 37.87
C ARG A 134 13.36 1.66 36.89
N ARG A 135 12.41 2.35 37.52
CA ARG A 135 11.41 3.29 37.02
C ARG A 135 12.11 4.57 36.53
N THR A 136 12.03 4.86 35.23
CA THR A 136 12.21 6.20 34.67
C THR A 136 11.10 6.44 33.63
N GLY A 137 10.51 7.64 33.69
CA GLY A 137 9.25 7.99 33.05
C GLY A 137 9.23 7.76 31.53
N GLY A 138 8.21 7.03 31.07
CA GLY A 138 7.94 6.78 29.67
C GLY A 138 6.58 7.33 29.30
N VAL A 139 6.61 8.38 28.47
CA VAL A 139 5.46 9.01 27.81
C VAL A 139 4.49 7.95 27.29
N HIS A 140 3.20 8.11 27.58
CA HIS A 140 2.12 7.23 27.11
C HIS A 140 2.16 7.05 25.59
N ARG A 141 2.82 5.99 25.12
CA ARG A 141 2.61 5.47 23.77
C ARG A 141 1.40 4.56 23.83
N THR A 142 0.31 5.03 23.26
CA THR A 142 -0.89 4.26 23.01
C THR A 142 -0.50 2.95 22.33
N PRO A 143 -0.92 1.78 22.85
CA PRO A 143 -0.66 0.52 22.17
C PRO A 143 -1.36 0.56 20.81
N MET A 144 -0.56 0.55 19.73
CA MET A 144 -1.11 0.30 18.41
C MET A 144 -1.74 -1.09 18.43
N ALA A 145 -3.07 -1.10 18.27
CA ALA A 145 -3.85 -2.30 18.09
C ALA A 145 -3.16 -3.18 17.05
N LYS A 146 -2.83 -4.41 17.47
CA LYS A 146 -2.38 -5.45 16.56
C LYS A 146 -3.53 -5.72 15.59
N PHE A 147 -3.42 -5.24 14.35
CA PHE A 147 -4.26 -5.67 13.22
C PHE A 147 -3.87 -7.12 12.86
N GLY A 148 -4.16 -8.06 13.75
CA GLY A 148 -4.08 -9.49 13.50
C GLY A 148 -5.45 -9.99 13.08
N GLY A 149 -5.76 -9.93 11.78
CA GLY A 149 -7.04 -10.46 11.30
C GLY A 149 -7.51 -10.01 9.90
N SER A 150 -6.64 -9.55 9.00
CA SER A 150 -7.10 -8.84 7.79
C SER A 150 -6.84 -9.52 6.43
N SER A 151 -6.41 -10.79 6.35
CA SER A 151 -6.33 -11.45 5.03
C SER A 151 -7.71 -11.73 4.43
N GLY A 152 -8.69 -12.16 5.25
CA GLY A 152 -10.04 -12.49 4.77
C GLY A 152 -10.84 -11.25 4.34
N ALA A 153 -10.83 -10.19 5.14
CA ALA A 153 -11.55 -8.95 4.84
C ALA A 153 -10.97 -8.23 3.61
N PHE A 154 -9.64 -8.26 3.44
CA PHE A 154 -9.00 -7.69 2.25
C PHE A 154 -9.30 -8.51 0.99
N ARG A 155 -9.28 -9.85 1.07
CA ARG A 155 -9.69 -10.72 -0.05
C ARG A 155 -11.14 -10.52 -0.46
N ALA A 156 -12.06 -10.45 0.51
CA ALA A 156 -13.47 -10.16 0.24
C ALA A 156 -13.66 -8.78 -0.40
N MET A 157 -12.90 -7.78 0.07
CA MET A 157 -12.87 -6.44 -0.52
C MET A 157 -12.36 -6.48 -1.97
N VAL A 158 -11.23 -7.14 -2.24
CA VAL A 158 -10.66 -7.27 -3.60
C VAL A 158 -11.63 -8.01 -4.52
N ALA A 159 -12.25 -9.10 -4.06
CA ALA A 159 -13.26 -9.82 -4.83
C ALA A 159 -14.50 -8.95 -5.14
N ASP A 160 -14.98 -8.15 -4.18
CA ASP A 160 -16.11 -7.23 -4.41
C ASP A 160 -15.73 -6.07 -5.35
N VAL A 161 -14.50 -5.54 -5.26
CA VAL A 161 -13.97 -4.58 -6.25
C VAL A 161 -13.99 -5.21 -7.64
N LEU A 162 -13.36 -6.38 -7.79
CA LEU A 162 -13.24 -7.06 -9.08
C LEU A 162 -14.63 -7.40 -9.65
N ARG A 163 -15.58 -7.81 -8.80
CA ARG A 163 -16.96 -8.08 -9.20
C ARG A 163 -17.69 -6.82 -9.66
N ARG A 164 -17.69 -5.75 -8.88
CA ARG A 164 -18.36 -4.48 -9.25
C ARG A 164 -17.76 -3.85 -10.50
N VAL A 165 -16.44 -3.91 -10.65
CA VAL A 165 -15.80 -3.36 -11.84
C VAL A 165 -16.12 -4.21 -13.07
N ARG A 166 -16.22 -5.53 -12.94
CA ARG A 166 -16.68 -6.42 -14.01
C ARG A 166 -18.13 -6.13 -14.40
N ASP A 167 -19.00 -5.91 -13.42
CA ASP A 167 -20.42 -5.59 -13.64
C ASP A 167 -20.59 -4.21 -14.34
N ASP A 168 -19.78 -3.21 -13.97
CA ASP A 168 -19.75 -1.90 -14.64
C ASP A 168 -19.20 -1.97 -16.07
N ALA A 169 -18.16 -2.77 -16.31
CA ALA A 169 -17.60 -2.97 -17.65
C ALA A 169 -18.63 -3.64 -18.58
N PHE A 170 -19.46 -4.53 -18.03
CA PHE A 170 -20.57 -5.14 -18.76
C PHE A 170 -21.66 -4.13 -19.13
N GLN A 171 -21.95 -3.16 -18.25
CA GLN A 171 -22.89 -2.07 -18.58
C GLN A 171 -22.35 -1.08 -19.62
N ALA A 172 -21.03 -0.90 -19.71
CA ALA A 172 -20.41 -0.01 -20.70
C ALA A 172 -20.37 -0.60 -22.11
N ILE A 173 -20.38 -1.94 -22.24
CA ILE A 173 -20.37 -2.65 -23.54
C ILE A 173 -21.79 -2.91 -24.06
N SER A 174 -22.84 -2.67 -23.27
CA SER A 174 -24.21 -2.77 -23.76
C SER A 174 -24.52 -1.60 -24.71
N PRO A 175 -24.65 -1.81 -26.03
CA PRO A 175 -25.07 -0.75 -26.93
C PRO A 175 -26.49 -0.35 -26.54
N LYS A 176 -26.68 0.90 -26.15
CA LYS A 176 -28.01 1.46 -25.93
C LYS A 176 -28.70 1.59 -27.29
N GLY A 177 -29.63 0.67 -27.55
CA GLY A 177 -30.75 0.85 -28.47
C GLY A 177 -30.40 0.81 -29.96
N TRP A 178 -30.93 -0.20 -30.64
CA TRP A 178 -31.65 0.01 -31.90
C TRP A 178 -33.14 0.00 -31.56
#